data_AF-A0A1G0PFH5-F1
#
_entry.id   AF-A0A1G0PFH5-F1
#
_cell.length_a   1.000
_cell.length_b   1.000
_cell.length_c   1.000
_cell.angle_alpha   90.00
_cell.angle_beta   90.00
_cell.angle_gamma   90.00
#
_symmetry.space_group_name_H-M   'P 1'
#
loop_
_entity.id
_entity.type
_entity.pdbx_description
1 polymer ?
#
loop_
_entity_poly.entity_id
_entity_poly.type
_entity_poly.pdbx_seq_one_letter_code
_entity_poly.pdbx_strand_id
1 'polypeptide(L)'
;MKLQTQYKDHVVIIGVLSEDEPGPRVSRFAADYKINYPIVPETKELLAAFPGIYALPTTFMVGPDGKMMQKHIGQIRPAQIELEARELANLPVDAEVEYEPANKEAVLASNARATEIPGIDLSVLTAEQKTLALNRLNDEPCDCGCGLTIAQCRINDSTCAVSPKLAAKILAEVRSTK
;
A
#
# COMPACT_ATOMS: atom_id res chain seq x y z
N MET A 1 8.66 -1.60 17.74
CA MET A 1 8.99 -0.19 17.44
C MET A 1 7.90 0.69 18.04
N LYS A 2 8.22 1.85 18.62
CA LYS A 2 7.23 2.73 19.28
C LYS A 2 7.14 4.09 18.58
N LEU A 3 6.78 4.08 17.30
CA LEU A 3 6.71 5.27 16.44
C LEU A 3 5.93 6.43 17.08
N GLN A 4 4.72 6.16 17.58
CA GLN A 4 3.88 7.19 18.22
C GLN A 4 4.58 7.89 19.40
N THR A 5 5.39 7.17 20.19
CA THR A 5 6.10 7.79 21.32
C THR A 5 7.32 8.56 20.82
N GLN A 6 8.05 7.99 19.86
CA GLN A 6 9.29 8.55 19.35
C GLN A 6 9.05 9.85 18.58
N TYR A 7 7.96 9.92 17.82
CA TYR A 7 7.60 11.07 16.98
C TYR A 7 6.36 11.80 17.51
N LYS A 8 6.08 11.73 18.81
CA LYS A 8 4.81 12.22 19.41
C LYS A 8 4.48 13.69 19.11
N ASP A 9 5.49 14.52 18.87
CA ASP A 9 5.34 15.96 18.60
C ASP A 9 5.21 16.28 17.10
N HIS A 10 5.31 15.25 16.24
CA HIS A 10 5.42 15.38 14.79
C HIS A 10 4.45 14.47 14.03
N VAL A 11 4.17 13.28 14.55
CA VAL A 11 3.38 12.23 13.91
C VAL A 11 2.26 11.79 14.85
N VAL A 12 1.07 11.65 14.26
CA VAL A 12 -0.10 11.07 14.94
C VAL A 12 -0.52 9.82 14.18
N ILE A 13 -0.49 8.69 14.86
CA ILE A 13 -1.04 7.42 14.38
C ILE A 13 -2.49 7.33 14.83
N ILE A 14 -3.38 6.91 13.94
CA ILE A 14 -4.78 6.61 14.24
C ILE A 14 -5.07 5.20 13.71
N GLY A 15 -5.45 4.29 14.59
CA GLY A 15 -5.91 2.96 14.20
C GLY A 15 -7.36 3.02 13.76
N VAL A 16 -7.66 2.65 12.52
CA VAL A 16 -9.04 2.49 12.05
C VAL A 16 -9.43 1.03 12.18
N LEU A 17 -10.47 0.77 12.97
CA LEU A 17 -10.98 -0.56 13.22
C LEU A 17 -12.12 -0.88 12.25
N SER A 18 -11.83 -1.77 11.31
CA SER A 18 -12.82 -2.36 10.39
C SER A 18 -13.31 -3.69 10.98
N GLU A 19 -14.24 -3.62 11.94
CA GLU A 19 -14.94 -4.78 12.52
C GLU A 19 -16.37 -4.33 12.88
N ASP A 20 -17.38 -5.10 12.48
CA ASP A 20 -18.80 -4.74 12.69
C ASP A 20 -19.19 -4.75 14.18
N GLU A 21 -18.64 -5.67 14.96
CA GLU A 21 -18.89 -5.83 16.39
C GLU A 21 -17.58 -5.88 17.19
N PRO A 22 -17.00 -4.70 17.51
CA PRO A 22 -15.77 -4.63 18.28
C PRO A 22 -16.04 -5.00 19.74
N GLY A 23 -16.04 -6.31 20.01
CA GLY A 23 -16.23 -6.84 21.35
C GLY A 23 -15.04 -6.54 22.29
N PRO A 24 -15.07 -7.06 23.53
CA PRO A 24 -14.02 -6.85 24.53
C PRO A 24 -12.60 -7.27 24.10
N ARG A 25 -12.48 -8.02 22.99
CA ARG A 25 -11.21 -8.48 22.42
C ARG A 25 -10.34 -7.32 21.95
N VAL A 26 -10.92 -6.27 21.38
CA VAL A 26 -10.18 -5.11 20.85
C VAL A 26 -9.48 -4.38 21.98
N SER A 27 -10.20 -4.08 23.07
CA SER A 27 -9.62 -3.41 24.23
C SER A 27 -8.55 -4.25 24.93
N ARG A 28 -8.72 -5.59 24.97
CA ARG A 28 -7.68 -6.50 25.47
C ARG A 28 -6.44 -6.50 24.58
N PHE A 29 -6.62 -6.59 23.26
CA PHE A 29 -5.52 -6.51 22.30
C PHE A 29 -4.75 -5.20 22.45
N ALA A 30 -5.46 -4.06 22.54
CA ALA A 30 -4.83 -2.77 22.75
C ALA A 30 -4.02 -2.71 24.06
N ALA A 31 -4.53 -3.32 25.14
CA ALA A 31 -3.81 -3.42 26.41
C ALA A 31 -2.57 -4.33 26.33
N ASP A 32 -2.73 -5.53 25.77
CA ASP A 32 -1.67 -6.56 25.68
C ASP A 32 -0.50 -6.07 24.83
N TYR A 33 -0.80 -5.45 23.69
CA TYR A 33 0.20 -4.91 22.77
C TYR A 33 0.64 -3.49 23.13
N LYS A 34 0.11 -2.92 24.22
CA LYS A 34 0.42 -1.56 24.71
C LYS A 34 0.27 -0.51 23.62
N ILE A 35 -0.84 -0.61 22.86
CA ILE A 35 -1.20 0.38 21.85
C ILE A 35 -1.36 1.73 22.54
N ASN A 36 -0.64 2.72 22.04
CA ASN A 36 -0.51 4.05 22.63
C ASN A 36 -1.04 5.15 21.71
N TYR A 37 -1.85 4.77 20.72
CA TYR A 37 -2.50 5.65 19.77
C TYR A 37 -4.02 5.42 19.78
N PRO A 38 -4.83 6.43 19.39
CA PRO A 38 -6.28 6.28 19.31
C PRO A 38 -6.70 5.19 18.33
N ILE A 39 -7.75 4.45 18.69
CA ILE A 39 -8.44 3.52 17.80
C ILE A 39 -9.85 4.05 17.60
N VAL A 40 -10.26 4.22 16.35
CA VAL A 40 -11.58 4.73 15.96
C VAL A 40 -12.29 3.70 15.08
N PRO A 41 -13.63 3.61 15.15
CA PRO A 41 -14.37 2.76 14.23
C PRO A 41 -14.24 3.27 12.80
N GLU A 42 -14.25 2.36 11.84
CA GLU A 42 -14.37 2.71 10.43
C GLU A 42 -15.71 3.40 10.17
N THR A 43 -15.69 4.45 9.34
CA THR A 43 -16.89 5.19 8.93
C THR A 43 -16.95 5.32 7.41
N LYS A 44 -18.14 5.65 6.87
CA LYS A 44 -18.31 5.86 5.43
C LYS A 44 -17.48 7.02 4.90
N GLU A 45 -17.31 8.05 5.73
CA GLU A 45 -16.47 9.22 5.42
C GLU A 45 -15.01 8.81 5.30
N LEU A 46 -14.51 7.94 6.20
CA LEU A 46 -13.16 7.40 6.12
C LEU A 46 -12.97 6.53 4.87
N LEU A 47 -13.92 5.66 4.56
CA LEU A 47 -13.86 4.83 3.34
C LEU A 47 -13.86 5.66 2.05
N ALA A 48 -14.59 6.78 2.04
CA ALA A 48 -14.61 7.69 0.90
C ALA A 48 -13.31 8.51 0.79
N ALA A 49 -12.74 8.94 1.91
CA ALA A 49 -11.50 9.71 1.95
C ALA A 49 -10.26 8.85 1.66
N PHE A 50 -10.28 7.57 2.05
CA PHE A 50 -9.17 6.63 1.92
C PHE A 50 -9.57 5.39 1.11
N PRO A 51 -9.78 5.54 -0.21
CA PRO A 51 -10.29 4.47 -1.04
C PRO A 51 -9.26 3.36 -1.30
N GLY A 52 -9.78 2.19 -1.68
CA GLY A 52 -8.99 1.07 -2.15
C GLY A 52 -8.37 0.21 -1.05
N ILE A 53 -9.09 0.02 0.06
CA ILE A 53 -8.70 -0.95 1.08
C ILE A 53 -9.24 -2.31 0.61
N TYR A 54 -8.36 -3.18 0.10
CA TYR A 54 -8.73 -4.53 -0.36
C TYR A 54 -8.06 -5.64 0.46
N ALA A 55 -7.08 -5.28 1.30
CA ALA A 55 -6.37 -6.19 2.18
C ALA A 55 -5.95 -5.47 3.48
N LEU A 56 -5.85 -6.21 4.58
CA LEU A 56 -5.45 -5.70 5.88
C LEU A 56 -4.06 -6.22 6.29
N PRO A 57 -3.27 -5.44 7.05
CA PRO A 57 -3.49 -4.02 7.32
C PRO A 57 -3.26 -3.17 6.06
N THR A 58 -3.99 -2.07 5.92
CA THR A 58 -3.65 -0.99 4.97
C THR A 58 -3.29 0.25 5.78
N THR A 59 -2.14 0.85 5.48
CA THR A 59 -1.67 2.08 6.15
C THR A 59 -1.64 3.21 5.14
N PHE A 60 -2.22 4.34 5.53
CA PHE A 60 -2.20 5.58 4.78
C PHE A 60 -1.32 6.59 5.51
N MET A 61 -0.48 7.28 4.76
CA MET A 61 0.35 8.37 5.28
C MET A 61 -0.13 9.68 4.70
N VAL A 62 -0.35 10.65 5.59
CA VAL A 62 -0.91 11.96 5.24
C VAL A 62 0.06 13.02 5.72
N GLY A 63 0.50 13.87 4.80
CA GLY A 63 1.40 14.98 5.08
C GLY A 63 0.74 16.07 5.93
N PRO A 64 1.54 16.98 6.51
CA PRO A 64 1.02 18.08 7.33
C PRO A 64 0.13 19.06 6.56
N ASP A 65 0.22 19.09 5.23
CA ASP A 65 -0.65 19.85 4.34
C ASP A 65 -1.98 19.12 4.01
N GLY A 66 -2.21 17.95 4.61
CA GLY A 66 -3.38 17.11 4.39
C GLY A 66 -3.32 16.30 3.09
N LYS A 67 -2.20 16.31 2.35
CA LYS A 67 -2.06 15.51 1.14
C LYS A 67 -1.65 14.09 1.45
N MET A 68 -2.17 13.16 0.66
CA MET A 68 -1.73 11.77 0.69
C MET A 68 -0.26 11.68 0.31
N MET A 69 0.54 10.99 1.12
CA MET A 69 1.95 10.74 0.85
C MET A 69 2.14 9.35 0.25
N GLN A 70 1.80 8.31 1.00
CA GLN A 70 1.95 6.92 0.58
C GLN A 70 0.80 6.06 1.10
N LYS A 71 0.55 4.97 0.38
CA LYS A 71 -0.35 3.90 0.78
C LYS A 71 0.40 2.58 0.78
N HIS A 72 0.37 1.88 1.91
CA HIS A 72 0.96 0.56 2.07
C HIS A 72 -0.11 -0.48 2.27
N ILE A 73 -0.11 -1.50 1.43
CA ILE A 73 -0.99 -2.66 1.56
C ILE A 73 -0.17 -3.83 2.12
N GLY A 74 -0.59 -4.38 3.25
CA GLY A 74 0.10 -5.47 3.95
C GLY A 74 1.17 -4.98 4.92
N GLN A 75 2.11 -5.86 5.24
CA GLN A 75 3.15 -5.57 6.23
C GLN A 75 4.19 -4.58 5.70
N ILE A 76 4.48 -3.54 6.49
CA ILE A 76 5.52 -2.57 6.20
C ILE A 76 6.80 -2.97 6.93
N ARG A 77 7.94 -2.88 6.24
CA ARG A 77 9.25 -3.13 6.86
C ARG A 77 9.55 -2.03 7.89
N PRO A 78 10.09 -2.37 9.09
CA PRO A 78 10.38 -1.38 10.12
C PRO A 78 11.27 -0.21 9.66
N ALA A 79 12.27 -0.47 8.83
CA ALA A 79 13.15 0.59 8.31
C ALA A 79 12.40 1.59 7.41
N GLN A 80 11.40 1.12 6.66
CA GLN A 80 10.66 1.95 5.71
C GLN A 80 9.67 2.87 6.43
N ILE A 81 8.87 2.34 7.35
CA ILE A 81 7.94 3.13 8.17
C ILE A 81 8.69 4.16 9.04
N GLU A 82 9.93 3.87 9.44
CA GLU A 82 10.79 4.81 10.18
C GLU A 82 11.27 5.97 9.31
N LEU A 83 11.68 5.69 8.07
CA LEU A 83 12.07 6.74 7.11
C LEU A 83 10.88 7.65 6.78
N GLU A 84 9.74 7.06 6.49
CA GLU A 84 8.53 7.82 6.14
C GLU A 84 7.99 8.62 7.33
N ALA A 85 8.09 8.11 8.56
CA ALA A 85 7.76 8.87 9.77
C ALA A 85 8.70 10.06 9.99
N ARG A 86 9.98 9.94 9.65
CA ARG A 86 10.94 11.06 9.72
C ARG A 86 10.66 12.12 8.68
N GLU A 87 10.30 11.71 7.47
CA GLU A 87 9.83 12.64 6.42
C GLU A 87 8.59 13.41 6.89
N LEU A 88 7.57 12.71 7.42
CA LEU A 88 6.37 13.34 7.99
C LEU A 88 6.72 14.35 9.09
N ALA A 89 7.75 14.04 9.86
CA ALA A 89 8.25 14.91 10.92
C ALA A 89 9.12 16.09 10.41
N ASN A 90 9.36 16.17 9.10
CA ASN A 90 10.30 17.10 8.46
C ASN A 90 11.69 17.04 9.11
N LEU A 91 12.10 15.84 9.53
CA LEU A 91 13.42 15.55 10.06
C LEU A 91 14.34 15.12 8.91
N PRO A 92 15.66 15.39 9.00
CA PRO A 92 16.59 15.00 7.95
C PRO A 92 16.49 13.50 7.69
N VAL A 93 16.14 13.16 6.46
CA VAL A 93 16.15 11.82 5.89
C VAL A 93 17.19 11.80 4.77
N ASP A 94 18.07 10.80 4.78
CA ASP A 94 19.06 10.60 3.72
C ASP A 94 18.44 9.95 2.46
N ALA A 95 17.12 10.05 2.28
CA ALA A 95 16.34 9.42 1.22
C ALA A 95 15.15 10.30 0.82
N GLU A 96 14.90 10.44 -0.49
CA GLU A 96 13.69 11.09 -1.02
C GLU A 96 12.47 10.18 -0.79
N VAL A 97 11.45 10.70 -0.11
CA VAL A 97 10.15 10.03 0.06
C VAL A 97 9.17 10.63 -0.95
N GLU A 98 8.53 9.77 -1.73
CA GLU A 98 7.65 10.16 -2.83
C GLU A 98 6.21 10.40 -2.33
N TYR A 99 5.64 11.55 -2.66
CA TYR A 99 4.28 11.95 -2.30
C TYR A 99 3.28 11.53 -3.38
N GLU A 100 2.12 11.00 -2.99
CA GLU A 100 0.99 10.76 -3.89
C GLU A 100 0.51 12.09 -4.45
N PRO A 101 0.58 12.28 -5.77
CA PRO A 101 0.30 13.57 -6.36
C PRO A 101 -1.21 13.83 -6.41
N ALA A 102 -1.62 15.08 -6.18
CA ALA A 102 -3.01 15.47 -5.88
C ALA A 102 -4.02 15.35 -7.05
N ASN A 103 -3.57 15.03 -8.27
CA ASN A 103 -4.46 14.90 -9.44
C ASN A 103 -4.51 13.45 -9.94
N LYS A 104 -5.63 13.05 -10.54
CA LYS A 104 -5.85 11.66 -11.00
C LYS A 104 -4.79 11.20 -12.00
N GLU A 105 -4.31 12.08 -12.88
CA GLU A 105 -3.27 11.77 -13.87
C GLU A 105 -1.94 11.40 -13.21
N ALA A 106 -1.61 12.06 -12.12
CA ALA A 106 -0.39 11.79 -11.40
C ALA A 106 -0.57 10.65 -10.38
N VAL A 107 -1.76 10.41 -9.82
CA VAL A 107 -2.05 9.17 -9.05
C VAL A 107 -1.89 7.95 -9.95
N LEU A 108 -2.34 8.03 -11.20
CA LEU A 108 -2.09 7.01 -12.22
C LEU A 108 -0.57 6.90 -12.52
N ALA A 109 0.15 8.02 -12.58
CA ALA A 109 1.60 8.02 -12.76
C ALA A 109 2.38 7.48 -11.54
N SER A 110 1.89 7.67 -10.32
CA SER A 110 2.47 7.21 -9.05
C SER A 110 2.18 5.73 -8.80
N ASN A 111 0.97 5.27 -9.12
CA ASN A 111 0.67 3.84 -9.17
C ASN A 111 1.47 3.16 -10.30
N ALA A 112 1.67 3.84 -11.43
CA ALA A 112 2.61 3.40 -12.46
C ALA A 112 4.09 3.43 -12.02
N ARG A 113 4.40 4.03 -10.86
CA ARG A 113 5.71 3.99 -10.16
C ARG A 113 5.77 2.98 -9.01
N ALA A 114 4.79 2.09 -8.84
CA ALA A 114 5.07 0.76 -8.29
C ALA A 114 5.91 0.00 -9.33
N THR A 115 7.14 0.46 -9.57
CA THR A 115 7.77 0.37 -10.90
C THR A 115 8.43 -0.97 -11.18
N GLU A 116 8.54 -1.87 -10.20
CA GLU A 116 9.31 -3.09 -10.36
C GLU A 116 8.62 -4.28 -9.71
N ILE A 117 7.83 -5.01 -10.51
CA ILE A 117 7.46 -6.37 -10.18
C ILE A 117 8.56 -7.29 -10.71
N PRO A 118 9.28 -8.06 -9.86
CA PRO A 118 10.42 -8.85 -10.29
C PRO A 118 10.09 -9.77 -11.46
N GLY A 119 10.85 -9.65 -12.56
CA GLY A 119 10.66 -10.47 -13.77
C GLY A 119 9.50 -10.03 -14.68
N ILE A 120 8.95 -8.83 -14.48
CA ILE A 120 7.99 -8.20 -15.39
C ILE A 120 8.58 -6.87 -15.88
N ASP A 121 8.74 -6.75 -17.19
CA ASP A 121 9.15 -5.49 -17.81
C ASP A 121 7.92 -4.63 -18.15
N LEU A 122 7.68 -3.60 -17.34
CA LEU A 122 6.61 -2.62 -17.57
C LEU A 122 7.10 -1.41 -18.38
N SER A 123 8.40 -1.29 -18.69
CA SER A 123 8.95 -0.15 -19.43
C SER A 123 8.38 -0.03 -20.84
N VAL A 124 7.92 -1.15 -21.36
CA VAL A 124 7.44 -1.37 -22.72
C VAL A 124 5.94 -1.13 -22.92
N LEU A 125 5.31 -0.38 -22.01
CA LEU A 125 3.89 0.00 -21.99
C LEU A 125 3.74 1.53 -21.87
N THR A 126 2.65 2.10 -22.40
CA THR A 126 2.26 3.51 -22.14
C THR A 126 1.80 3.70 -20.70
N ALA A 127 1.70 4.94 -20.20
CA ALA A 127 1.28 5.20 -18.82
C ALA A 127 -0.12 4.62 -18.48
N GLU A 128 -1.06 4.72 -19.42
CA GLU A 128 -2.41 4.15 -19.30
C GLU A 128 -2.36 2.62 -19.29
N GLN A 129 -1.57 2.03 -20.19
CA GLN A 129 -1.36 0.58 -20.24
C GLN A 129 -0.65 0.05 -18.99
N LYS A 130 0.34 0.78 -18.45
CA LYS A 130 1.00 0.41 -17.19
C LYS A 130 -0.01 0.36 -16.05
N THR A 131 -0.86 1.37 -15.95
CA THR A 131 -1.90 1.41 -14.92
C THR A 131 -2.83 0.20 -15.05
N LEU A 132 -3.34 -0.06 -16.26
CA LEU A 132 -4.23 -1.19 -16.50
C LEU A 132 -3.56 -2.53 -16.20
N ALA A 133 -2.31 -2.71 -16.64
CA ALA A 133 -1.54 -3.91 -16.37
C ALA A 133 -1.31 -4.11 -14.86
N LEU A 134 -0.93 -3.05 -14.14
CA LEU A 134 -0.68 -3.10 -12.71
C LEU A 134 -1.95 -3.42 -11.92
N ASN A 135 -3.09 -2.83 -12.25
CA ASN A 135 -4.36 -3.16 -11.61
C ASN A 135 -4.68 -4.65 -11.79
N ARG A 136 -4.57 -5.15 -13.03
CA ARG A 136 -4.82 -6.57 -13.31
C ARG A 136 -3.84 -7.50 -12.60
N LEU A 137 -2.56 -7.16 -12.53
CA LEU A 137 -1.57 -7.96 -11.80
C LEU A 137 -1.85 -8.00 -10.29
N ASN A 138 -2.38 -6.91 -9.73
CA ASN A 138 -2.73 -6.82 -8.32
C ASN A 138 -4.06 -7.49 -7.99
N ASP A 139 -5.02 -7.55 -8.93
CA ASP A 139 -6.36 -8.09 -8.70
C ASP A 139 -6.48 -9.57 -9.11
N GLU A 140 -5.79 -10.00 -10.17
CA GLU A 140 -5.93 -11.36 -10.70
C GLU A 140 -5.12 -12.38 -9.86
N PRO A 141 -5.75 -13.50 -9.47
CA PRO A 141 -5.08 -14.53 -8.69
C PRO A 141 -4.04 -15.30 -9.53
N CYS A 142 -2.95 -15.70 -8.90
CA CYS A 142 -2.04 -16.67 -9.49
C CYS A 142 -2.61 -18.09 -9.30
N ASP A 143 -2.67 -18.87 -10.37
CA ASP A 143 -3.14 -20.26 -10.40
C ASP A 143 -2.08 -21.27 -9.90
N CYS A 144 -0.99 -20.79 -9.28
CA CYS A 144 0.07 -21.63 -8.71
C CYS A 144 -0.34 -22.44 -7.48
N GLY A 145 -1.55 -22.23 -6.96
CA GLY A 145 -2.05 -22.82 -5.71
C GLY A 145 -1.64 -22.06 -4.46
N CYS A 146 -0.90 -20.96 -4.60
CA CYS A 146 -0.37 -20.12 -3.53
C CYS A 146 -1.41 -19.20 -2.88
N GLY A 147 -2.57 -18.96 -3.51
CA GLY A 147 -3.60 -18.05 -3.01
C GLY A 147 -3.25 -16.56 -3.10
N LEU A 148 -2.08 -16.22 -3.68
CA LEU A 148 -1.62 -14.85 -3.89
C LEU A 148 -2.05 -14.32 -5.26
N THR A 149 -2.12 -13.00 -5.39
CA THR A 149 -2.29 -12.34 -6.69
C THR A 149 -1.00 -12.42 -7.50
N ILE A 150 -1.05 -12.19 -8.81
CA ILE A 150 0.13 -12.33 -9.68
C ILE A 150 1.26 -11.40 -9.22
N ALA A 151 0.94 -10.15 -8.88
CA ALA A 151 1.90 -9.18 -8.35
C ALA A 151 2.50 -9.64 -7.02
N GLN A 152 1.66 -10.03 -6.05
CA GLN A 152 2.11 -10.53 -4.74
C GLN A 152 2.97 -11.79 -4.89
N CYS A 153 2.62 -12.69 -5.81
CA CYS A 153 3.38 -13.90 -6.07
C CYS A 153 4.80 -13.56 -6.57
N ARG A 154 4.96 -12.62 -7.50
CA ARG A 154 6.29 -12.21 -7.98
C ARG A 154 7.14 -11.50 -6.91
N ILE A 155 6.50 -10.78 -6.00
CA ILE A 155 7.17 -10.06 -4.91
C ILE A 155 7.59 -11.00 -3.79
N ASN A 156 6.69 -11.90 -3.36
CA ASN A 156 6.90 -12.78 -2.21
C ASN A 156 7.56 -14.11 -2.58
N ASP A 157 7.38 -14.56 -3.82
CA ASP A 157 8.00 -15.77 -4.38
C ASP A 157 8.41 -15.55 -5.85
N SER A 158 9.53 -14.87 -6.03
CA SER A 158 10.11 -14.64 -7.35
C SER A 158 10.52 -15.93 -8.09
N THR A 159 10.51 -17.09 -7.41
CA THR A 159 10.85 -18.40 -8.01
C THR A 159 9.65 -19.12 -8.62
N CYS A 160 8.43 -18.63 -8.39
CA CYS A 160 7.23 -19.21 -8.99
C CYS A 160 7.31 -19.19 -10.53
N ALA A 161 7.14 -20.38 -11.14
CA ALA A 161 7.24 -20.58 -12.59
C ALA A 161 5.97 -20.16 -13.36
N VAL A 162 4.88 -19.89 -12.64
CA VAL A 162 3.55 -19.65 -13.24
C VAL A 162 3.21 -18.17 -13.31
N SER A 163 3.41 -17.43 -12.22
CA SER A 163 3.17 -15.98 -12.14
C SER A 163 3.84 -15.15 -13.25
N PRO A 164 5.08 -15.40 -13.71
CA PRO A 164 5.64 -14.61 -14.82
C PRO A 164 4.95 -14.86 -16.16
N LYS A 165 4.39 -16.05 -16.39
CA LYS A 165 3.66 -16.38 -17.62
C LYS A 165 2.31 -15.69 -17.66
N LEU A 166 1.59 -15.69 -16.53
CA LEU A 166 0.33 -14.97 -16.40
C LEU A 166 0.54 -13.47 -16.56
N ALA A 167 1.59 -12.94 -15.93
CA ALA A 167 1.96 -11.55 -16.10
C ALA A 167 2.20 -11.19 -17.57
N ALA A 168 3.05 -11.95 -18.28
CA ALA A 168 3.32 -11.70 -19.69
C ALA A 168 2.05 -11.72 -20.56
N LYS A 169 1.08 -12.59 -20.24
CA LYS A 169 -0.23 -12.64 -20.92
C LYS A 169 -1.03 -11.36 -20.69
N ILE A 170 -1.12 -10.88 -19.45
CA ILE A 170 -1.80 -9.62 -19.11
C ILE A 170 -1.16 -8.45 -19.87
N LEU A 171 0.17 -8.36 -19.88
CA LEU A 171 0.87 -7.30 -20.63
C LEU A 171 0.56 -7.34 -22.14
N ALA A 172 0.50 -8.54 -22.74
CA ALA A 172 0.15 -8.69 -24.15
C ALA A 172 -1.29 -8.24 -24.44
N GLU A 173 -2.25 -8.60 -23.59
CA GLU A 173 -3.66 -8.21 -23.72
C GLU A 173 -3.84 -6.69 -23.57
N VAL A 174 -3.20 -6.11 -22.55
CA VAL A 174 -3.26 -4.67 -22.28
C VAL A 174 -2.65 -3.86 -23.42
N ARG A 175 -1.59 -4.36 -24.07
CA ARG A 175 -1.04 -3.74 -25.29
C ARG A 175 -1.98 -3.76 -26.48
N SER A 176 -2.82 -4.80 -26.58
CA SER A 176 -3.74 -4.98 -27.69
C SER A 176 -5.04 -4.21 -27.54
N THR A 177 -5.30 -3.68 -26.35
CA THR A 177 -6.46 -2.83 -26.09
C THR A 177 -6.18 -1.43 -26.64
N LYS A 178 -6.95 -1.04 -27.66
CA LYS A 178 -6.86 0.25 -28.35
C LYS A 178 -7.50 1.38 -27.56
#